data_AF-A0A174IM43-F1
#
_entry.id   AF-A0A174IM43-F1
#
_cell.length_a   1.000
_cell.length_b   1.000
_cell.length_c   1.000
_cell.angle_alpha   90.00
_cell.angle_beta   90.00
_cell.angle_gamma   90.00
#
_symmetry.space_group_name_H-M   'P 1'
#
loop_
_entity.id
_entity.type
_entity.pdbx_description
1 polymer ?
#
loop_
_entity_poly.entity_id
_entity_poly.type
_entity_poly.pdbx_seq_one_letter_code
_entity_poly.pdbx_strand_id
1 'polypeptide(L)' 'MTEIKVYKLQESKQVEDITTMLKIEGIKHNVFEYEEYTAIEVTGTPLEIIRASTIYQQAIAFKL' A
#
# COMPACT_ATOMS: atom_id res chain seq x y z
N MET A 1 -0.83 -19.60 -4.13
CA MET A 1 0.43 -19.10 -3.57
C MET A 1 0.14 -17.70 -3.05
N THR A 2 0.44 -17.45 -1.77
CA THR A 2 0.21 -16.16 -1.14
C THR A 2 1.56 -15.49 -0.96
N GLU A 3 1.63 -14.22 -1.36
CA GLU A 3 2.80 -13.36 -1.27
C GLU A 3 2.52 -12.21 -0.30
N ILE A 4 3.60 -11.66 0.25
CA ILE A 4 3.56 -10.52 1.16
C ILE A 4 4.50 -9.45 0.59
N LYS A 5 4.04 -8.21 0.56
CA LYS A 5 4.84 -7.05 0.16
C LYS A 5 4.59 -5.89 1.10
N VAL A 6 5.67 -5.19 1.48
CA VAL A 6 5.63 -4.08 2.42
C VAL A 6 6.03 -2.79 1.71
N TYR A 7 5.20 -1.76 1.85
CA TYR A 7 5.44 -0.41 1.35
C TYR A 7 5.69 0.52 2.53
N LYS A 8 6.74 1.35 2.47
CA LYS A 8 7.08 2.32 3.52
C LYS A 8 6.79 3.73 3.02
N LEU A 9 6.07 4.52 3.82
CA LEU A 9 5.56 5.84 3.45
C LEU A 9 5.85 6.82 4.59
N GLN A 10 6.31 8.02 4.25
CA GLN A 10 6.57 9.09 5.23
C GLN A 10 5.38 10.05 5.36
N GLU A 11 4.55 10.16 4.32
CA GLU A 11 3.47 11.13 4.25
C GLU A 11 2.13 10.46 4.57
N SER A 12 1.41 10.95 5.59
CA SER A 12 0.13 10.39 6.02
C SER A 12 -0.93 10.40 4.91
N LYS A 13 -0.91 11.41 4.02
CA LYS A 13 -1.82 11.49 2.88
C LYS A 13 -1.64 10.32 1.91
N GLN A 14 -0.40 9.94 1.62
CA GLN A 14 -0.11 8.80 0.74
C GLN A 14 -0.60 7.48 1.36
N VAL A 15 -0.49 7.34 2.69
CA VAL A 15 -1.02 6.18 3.42
C VAL A 15 -2.54 6.09 3.24
N GLU A 16 -3.25 7.20 3.42
CA GLU A 16 -4.71 7.26 3.26
C GLU A 16 -5.15 6.93 1.82
N ASP A 17 -4.50 7.53 0.82
CA ASP A 17 -4.80 7.30 -0.58
C ASP A 17 -4.60 5.82 -0.97
N ILE A 18 -3.47 5.22 -0.55
CA ILE A 18 -3.15 3.82 -0.87
C ILE A 18 -4.11 2.87 -0.15
N THR A 19 -4.35 3.05 1.15
CA THR A 19 -5.23 2.16 1.92
C THR A 19 -6.67 2.23 1.42
N THR A 20 -7.15 3.41 1.02
CA THR A 20 -8.46 3.60 0.38
C THR A 20 -8.57 2.80 -0.92
N MET A 21 -7.58 2.91 -1.81
CA MET A 21 -7.58 2.18 -3.08
C MET A 21 -7.47 0.67 -2.88
N LEU A 22 -6.63 0.20 -1.95
CA LEU A 22 -6.54 -1.23 -1.60
C LEU A 22 -7.88 -1.77 -1.08
N LYS A 23 -8.60 -0.97 -0.27
CA LYS A 23 -9.93 -1.34 0.23
C LYS A 23 -10.98 -1.41 -0.88
N ILE A 24 -10.95 -0.47 -1.84
CA ILE A 24 -11.83 -0.48 -3.03
C ILE A 24 -11.58 -1.74 -3.88
N GLU A 25 -10.31 -2.12 -4.07
CA GLU A 25 -9.95 -3.33 -4.81
C GLU A 25 -10.14 -4.62 -4.00
N GLY A 26 -10.51 -4.54 -2.72
CA GLY A 26 -10.68 -5.70 -1.84
C GLY A 26 -9.36 -6.40 -1.48
N ILE A 27 -8.22 -5.72 -1.65
CA ILE A 27 -6.90 -6.27 -1.38
C ILE A 27 -6.59 -6.18 0.12
N LYS A 28 -6.30 -7.34 0.72
CA LYS A 28 -6.00 -7.45 2.15
C LYS A 28 -4.70 -6.72 2.49
N HIS A 29 -4.76 -5.85 3.50
CA HIS A 29 -3.62 -5.10 3.98
C HIS A 29 -3.69 -4.83 5.48
N ASN A 30 -2.53 -4.54 6.09
CA ASN A 30 -2.36 -4.04 7.44
C ASN A 30 -1.55 -2.75 7.41
N VAL A 31 -1.78 -1.87 8.39
CA VAL A 31 -1.04 -0.62 8.54
C VAL A 31 -0.29 -0.65 9.87
N PHE A 32 1.00 -0.31 9.85
CA PHE A 32 1.87 -0.24 11.01
C PHE A 32 2.54 1.12 11.09
N GLU A 33 2.35 1.84 12.18
CA GLU A 33 2.96 3.15 12.40
C GLU A 33 4.28 3.00 13.17
N TYR A 34 5.34 3.62 12.65
CA TYR A 34 6.65 3.75 13.28
C TYR A 34 6.98 5.24 13.45
N GLU A 35 7.94 5.55 14.31
CA GLU A 35 8.31 6.95 14.61
C GLU A 35 8.66 7.77 13.36
N GLU A 36 9.29 7.15 12.36
CA GLU A 36 9.78 7.84 11.15
C GLU A 36 8.95 7.56 9.87
N TYR A 37 8.08 6.54 9.89
CA TYR A 37 7.32 6.13 8.70
C TYR A 37 6.12 5.25 9.06
N THR A 38 5.18 5.12 8.14
CA THR A 38 4.11 4.12 8.18
C THR A 38 4.40 3.01 7.18
N ALA A 39 4.20 1.75 7.57
CA ALA A 39 4.28 0.61 6.67
C ALA A 39 2.87 0.09 6.32
N ILE A 40 2.65 -0.18 5.04
CA ILE A 40 1.48 -0.92 4.56
C ILE A 40 1.97 -2.30 4.15
N GLU A 41 1.55 -3.32 4.88
CA GLU A 41 1.77 -4.72 4.52
C GLU A 41 0.59 -5.21 3.69
N VAL A 42 0.84 -5.69 2.48
CA VAL A 42 -0.16 -6.27 1.59
C VAL A 42 0.08 -7.77 1.50
N THR A 43 -0.98 -8.55 1.67
CA THR A 43 -0.94 -10.01 1.54
C THR A 43 -1.95 -10.45 0.48
N GLY A 44 -1.50 -11.18 -0.53
CA GLY A 44 -2.39 -11.61 -1.63
C GLY A 44 -1.74 -12.57 -2.61
N THR A 45 -2.46 -12.87 -3.68
CA THR A 45 -1.94 -13.56 -4.87
C THR A 45 -0.91 -12.67 -5.60
N PRO A 46 -0.05 -13.25 -6.46
CA PRO A 46 0.90 -12.46 -7.25
C PRO A 46 0.22 -11.34 -8.05
N LEU A 47 -1.00 -11.58 -8.57
CA LEU A 47 -1.77 -10.56 -9.29
C LEU A 47 -2.21 -9.41 -8.38
N GLU A 48 -2.67 -9.70 -7.16
CA GLU A 48 -3.02 -8.66 -6.17
C GLU A 48 -1.79 -7.86 -5.74
N ILE A 49 -0.62 -8.49 -5.62
CA ILE A 49 0.64 -7.79 -5.32
C ILE A 49 1.04 -6.85 -6.46
N ILE A 50 0.87 -7.26 -7.73
CA ILE A 50 1.12 -6.39 -8.88
C ILE A 50 0.17 -5.19 -8.86
N ARG A 51 -1.12 -5.40 -8.59
CA ARG A 51 -2.11 -4.31 -8.49
C ARG A 51 -1.79 -3.34 -7.36
N ALA A 52 -1.50 -3.87 -6.17
CA ALA A 52 -1.06 -3.06 -5.03
C ALA A 52 0.22 -2.25 -5.34
N SER A 53 1.14 -2.82 -6.12
CA SER A 53 2.34 -2.12 -6.56
C SER A 53 2.01 -0.96 -7.48
N THR A 54 1.05 -1.12 -8.39
CA THR A 54 0.57 -0.06 -9.27
C THR A 54 -0.10 1.07 -8.49
N ILE A 55 -0.98 0.73 -7.52
CA ILE A 55 -1.61 1.71 -6.62
C ILE A 55 -0.54 2.52 -5.88
N TYR A 56 0.45 1.83 -5.30
CA TYR A 56 1.55 2.48 -4.59
C TYR A 56 2.31 3.45 -5.50
N GLN A 57 2.71 3.00 -6.71
CA GLN A 57 3.45 3.84 -7.66
C GLN A 57 2.64 5.07 -8.10
N GLN A 58 1.33 4.93 -8.32
CA GLN A 58 0.47 6.06 -8.65
C GLN A 58 0.41 7.07 -7.49
N ALA A 59 0.19 6.60 -6.26
CA ALA A 59 0.09 7.48 -5.10
C ALA A 59 1.36 8.28 -4.82
N ILE A 60 2.55 7.67 -4.97
CA ILE A 60 3.82 8.39 -4.75
C ILE A 60 4.22 9.29 -5.93
N ALA A 61 3.71 9.02 -7.14
CA ALA A 61 3.96 9.86 -8.30
C ALA A 61 3.20 11.20 -8.24
N PHE A 62 2.08 11.27 -7.51
CA PHE A 62 1.31 12.49 -7.26
C PHE A 62 1.93 13.43 -6.21
N LYS A 63 3.26 13.51 -6.15
CA LYS A 63 3.98 14.61 -5.47
C LYS A 63 3.76 15.92 -6.25
N LEU A 64 2.60 16.54 -6.05
CA LEU A 64 2.31 17.95 -6.40
C LEU A 64 2.19 18.76 -5.12
#